data_AF-A0A388RWF4-F1
#
_entry.id   AF-A0A388RWF4-F1
#
_cell.length_a   1.000
_cell.length_b   1.000
_cell.length_c   1.000
_cell.angle_alpha   90.00
_cell.angle_beta   90.00
_cell.angle_gamma   90.00
#
_symmetry.space_group_name_H-M   'P 1'
#
loop_
_entity.id
_entity.type
_entity.pdbx_description
1 polymer ?
#
loop_
_entity_poly.entity_id
_entity_poly.type
_entity_poly.pdbx_seq_one_letter_code
_entity_poly.pdbx_strand_id
1 'polypeptide(L)'
;MRGIFISYRRDDAEGQAGRLFDDLTEHFGNDAVFMDVADIEPGRDFRRVIDEHVASCAVLLTIIGKSWLTICDASGARRLDDSADFVRLETASALRRDIPVIPVLVHGARMPRAEDLPDDIQELAFRNGVELSHARWESDVRLLINALRPYVQSKHVPTSQERETGRRAAPAPGTRMALAGVAAVLVCAAGAYVWYDRSANKASAPEPGNGERVSKSVPNPAGPDTATAPAAPPVSMDPPVPQNPGEPRFATIWEMRQGPAWQARHALTAEELQHAEDTLAGQGYRLVDLSGYAVGGQARYAAIWQKTAGPDQKTRHGLTADQYQQEFNRLVDQGYRPVHVVGYAVGDQVRFAAIWEKGGSIAWVARHDMTPGQYQRQFERFTTDGYRLVDVSGYVREGQDRYAAIWEKKTGAAWETHHGMSAKVYKQEYDRLSRQGYRPVRISAWSAGNATHYAAIWEKGEGSTWTVQHGVPSGQYQAAFNAMKSAGYRLVGVTGYQPGIE
;
A
#
# COMPACT_ATOMS: atom_id res chain seq x y z
N MET A 1 -3.00 18.12 23.42
CA MET A 1 -2.13 16.92 23.26
C MET A 1 -0.73 17.42 22.90
N ARG A 2 0.32 16.66 23.19
CA ARG A 2 1.71 17.05 22.92
C ARG A 2 2.29 16.05 21.92
N GLY A 3 2.19 16.37 20.63
CA GLY A 3 2.63 15.47 19.56
C GLY A 3 4.05 15.71 19.08
N ILE A 4 4.56 14.80 18.27
CA ILE A 4 5.81 14.90 17.50
C ILE A 4 5.44 15.51 16.16
N PHE A 5 6.09 16.61 15.77
CA PHE A 5 5.87 17.22 14.46
C PHE A 5 7.03 16.91 13.52
N ILE A 6 6.76 16.34 12.34
CA ILE A 6 7.77 15.99 11.34
C ILE A 6 7.72 17.03 10.21
N SER A 7 8.72 17.90 10.19
CA SER A 7 8.97 18.88 9.13
C SER A 7 9.96 18.29 8.13
N TYR A 8 9.58 18.20 6.85
CA TYR A 8 10.43 17.63 5.81
C TYR A 8 10.24 18.32 4.47
N ARG A 9 11.24 18.21 3.61
CA ARG A 9 11.15 18.69 2.23
C ARG A 9 10.84 17.54 1.30
N ARG A 10 9.69 17.59 0.60
CA ARG A 10 9.22 16.53 -0.31
C ARG A 10 10.26 16.15 -1.37
N ASP A 11 10.82 17.15 -2.05
CA ASP A 11 11.80 16.97 -3.12
C ASP A 11 13.17 16.42 -2.66
N ASP A 12 13.41 16.28 -1.35
CA ASP A 12 14.70 15.86 -0.78
C ASP A 12 14.63 14.55 0.03
N ALA A 13 13.57 14.38 0.84
CA ALA A 13 13.52 13.30 1.84
C ALA A 13 12.13 12.68 2.04
N GLU A 14 11.21 12.79 1.07
CA GLU A 14 9.82 12.30 1.21
C GLU A 14 9.72 10.83 1.62
N GLY A 15 10.54 9.95 1.04
CA GLY A 15 10.52 8.53 1.36
C GLY A 15 10.89 8.24 2.82
N GLN A 16 11.88 8.95 3.38
CA GLN A 16 12.34 8.76 4.76
C GLN A 16 11.42 9.43 5.76
N ALA A 17 10.90 10.62 5.42
CA ALA A 17 9.92 11.30 6.25
C ALA A 17 8.65 10.46 6.41
N GLY A 18 8.12 9.92 5.30
CA GLY A 18 6.96 9.02 5.33
C GLY A 18 7.22 7.74 6.12
N ARG A 19 8.39 7.10 5.91
CA ARG A 19 8.76 5.91 6.68
C ARG A 19 8.90 6.19 8.18
N LEU A 20 9.54 7.31 8.54
CA LEU A 20 9.71 7.71 9.94
C LEU A 20 8.36 8.08 10.58
N PHE A 21 7.48 8.71 9.83
CA PHE A 21 6.11 8.98 10.27
C PHE A 21 5.37 7.68 10.59
N ASP A 22 5.43 6.69 9.71
CA ASP A 22 4.81 5.39 9.93
C ASP A 22 5.38 4.73 11.21
N ASP A 23 6.70 4.71 11.39
CA ASP A 23 7.36 4.08 12.55
C ASP A 23 7.05 4.79 13.87
N LEU A 24 7.05 6.13 13.88
CA LEU A 24 6.74 6.91 15.08
C LEU A 24 5.26 6.80 15.43
N THR A 25 4.39 6.77 14.42
CA THR A 25 2.96 6.57 14.58
C THR A 25 2.65 5.20 15.16
N GLU A 26 3.36 4.16 14.72
CA GLU A 26 3.26 2.82 15.29
C GLU A 26 3.61 2.81 16.79
N HIS A 27 4.63 3.57 17.20
CA HIS A 27 5.12 3.58 18.59
C HIS A 27 4.38 4.53 19.53
N PHE A 28 3.94 5.69 19.04
CA PHE A 28 3.34 6.75 19.86
C PHE A 28 1.83 6.94 19.62
N GLY A 29 1.28 6.35 18.55
CA GLY A 29 -0.12 6.47 18.15
C GLY A 29 -0.37 7.62 17.16
N ASN A 30 -1.42 7.48 16.34
CA ASN A 30 -1.81 8.45 15.30
C ASN A 30 -2.00 9.88 15.82
N ASP A 31 -2.59 10.04 17.01
CA ASP A 31 -2.89 11.37 17.57
C ASP A 31 -1.66 12.08 18.14
N ALA A 32 -0.53 11.36 18.23
CA ALA A 32 0.71 11.85 18.82
C ALA A 32 1.76 12.22 17.77
N VAL A 33 1.55 11.97 16.47
CA VAL A 33 2.50 12.29 15.41
C VAL A 33 1.80 13.06 14.30
N PHE A 34 2.36 14.21 13.98
CA PHE A 34 1.92 15.09 12.91
C PHE A 34 3.05 15.17 11.89
N MET A 35 2.71 15.14 10.61
CA MET A 35 3.67 15.31 9.53
C MET A 35 3.12 16.33 8.55
N ASP A 36 4.02 17.17 8.06
CA ASP A 36 3.75 18.29 7.16
C ASP A 36 2.60 18.04 6.18
N VAL A 37 1.68 19.00 6.17
CA VAL A 37 0.37 19.00 5.53
C VAL A 37 0.44 20.02 4.39
N ALA A 38 0.75 19.59 3.17
CA ALA A 38 0.52 20.46 2.01
C ALA A 38 -0.98 20.66 1.69
N ASP A 39 -1.87 20.02 2.45
CA ASP A 39 -3.31 20.18 2.39
C ASP A 39 -3.79 21.31 3.31
N ILE A 40 -3.27 22.53 3.10
CA ILE A 40 -3.86 23.71 3.72
C ILE A 40 -5.18 24.00 2.99
N GLU A 41 -6.28 24.01 3.73
CA GLU A 41 -7.59 24.35 3.18
C GLU A 41 -7.52 25.65 2.36
N PRO A 42 -8.07 25.67 1.12
CA PRO A 42 -8.05 26.86 0.29
C PRO A 42 -8.60 28.09 1.02
N GLY A 43 -7.79 29.16 1.10
CA GLY A 43 -8.19 30.44 1.70
C GLY A 43 -7.72 30.69 3.13
N ARG A 44 -7.05 29.73 3.79
CA ARG A 44 -6.43 29.94 5.10
C ARG A 44 -5.03 30.57 5.01
N ASP A 45 -4.70 31.46 5.94
CA ASP A 45 -3.33 31.98 6.10
C ASP A 45 -2.42 30.87 6.63
N PHE A 46 -1.61 30.31 5.74
CA PHE A 46 -0.72 29.18 6.03
C PHE A 46 0.25 29.45 7.18
N ARG A 47 0.65 30.71 7.42
CA ARG A 47 1.53 31.06 8.54
C ARG A 47 0.86 30.79 9.89
N ARG A 48 -0.46 31.04 9.97
CA ARG A 48 -1.26 30.75 11.18
C ARG A 48 -1.46 29.24 11.36
N VAL A 49 -1.63 28.50 10.27
CA VAL A 49 -1.74 27.03 10.28
C VAL A 49 -0.45 26.39 10.80
N ILE A 50 0.72 26.85 10.32
CA ILE A 50 2.03 26.41 10.81
C ILE A 50 2.18 26.73 12.29
N ASP A 51 1.83 27.94 12.71
CA ASP A 51 1.91 28.34 14.12
C ASP A 51 0.99 27.51 15.03
N GLU A 52 -0.21 27.14 14.57
CA GLU A 52 -1.14 26.27 15.29
C GLU A 52 -0.59 24.84 15.44
N HIS A 53 -0.06 24.25 14.36
CA HIS A 53 0.50 22.91 14.39
C HIS A 53 1.76 22.83 15.24
N VAL A 54 2.69 23.76 15.07
CA VAL A 54 3.93 23.83 15.86
C VAL A 54 3.61 24.11 17.34
N ALA A 55 2.63 24.97 17.66
CA ALA A 55 2.25 25.22 19.06
C ALA A 55 1.67 23.99 19.78
N SER A 56 1.15 23.01 19.04
CA SER A 56 0.57 21.79 19.58
C SER A 56 1.59 20.66 19.78
N CYS A 57 2.81 20.79 19.24
CA CYS A 57 3.83 19.77 19.34
C CYS A 57 4.73 19.97 20.59
N ALA A 58 5.25 18.87 21.11
CA ALA A 58 6.24 18.88 22.20
C ALA A 58 7.67 18.72 21.71
N VAL A 59 7.84 18.32 20.46
CA VAL A 59 9.13 18.14 19.79
C VAL A 59 8.90 18.22 18.29
N LEU A 60 9.80 18.90 17.59
CA LEU A 60 9.83 18.99 16.14
C LEU A 60 11.03 18.22 15.60
N LEU A 61 10.80 17.38 14.60
CA LEU A 61 11.82 16.67 13.84
C LEU A 61 12.01 17.38 12.51
N THR A 62 13.21 17.91 12.25
CA THR A 62 13.55 18.49 10.96
C THR A 62 14.30 17.44 10.15
N ILE A 63 13.68 16.90 9.09
CA ILE A 63 14.30 15.90 8.23
C ILE A 63 15.22 16.60 7.23
N ILE A 64 16.51 16.26 7.27
CA ILE A 64 17.57 16.85 6.45
C ILE A 64 18.16 15.77 5.56
N GLY A 65 17.84 15.82 4.26
CA GLY A 65 18.48 15.01 3.23
C GLY A 65 19.66 15.72 2.57
N LYS A 66 20.23 15.10 1.53
CA LYS A 66 21.49 15.56 0.91
C LYS A 66 21.37 16.94 0.26
N SER A 67 20.20 17.25 -0.28
CA SER A 67 19.94 18.47 -1.03
C SER A 67 19.19 19.51 -0.20
N TRP A 68 18.85 19.20 1.07
CA TRP A 68 18.05 20.06 1.95
C TRP A 68 18.52 21.52 1.97
N LEU A 69 19.84 21.71 2.06
CA LEU A 69 20.48 23.02 2.14
C LEU A 69 20.55 23.71 0.77
N THR A 70 20.74 22.96 -0.32
CA THR A 70 21.14 23.50 -1.63
C THR A 70 20.02 23.53 -2.66
N ILE A 71 18.87 22.94 -2.36
CA ILE A 71 17.75 22.86 -3.29
C ILE A 71 17.20 24.25 -3.61
N CYS A 72 16.93 24.48 -4.89
CA CYS A 72 16.43 25.74 -5.41
C CYS A 72 14.97 25.65 -5.86
N ASP A 73 14.30 26.79 -5.91
CA ASP A 73 13.01 26.95 -6.56
C ASP A 73 13.16 27.04 -8.10
N ALA A 74 12.04 27.26 -8.79
CA ALA A 74 12.02 27.41 -10.25
C ALA A 74 12.82 28.62 -10.79
N SER A 75 13.14 29.60 -9.93
CA SER A 75 13.96 30.77 -10.28
C SER A 75 15.46 30.52 -10.07
N GLY A 76 15.83 29.38 -9.49
CA GLY A 76 17.21 29.04 -9.15
C GLY A 76 17.67 29.60 -7.80
N ALA A 77 16.78 30.28 -7.05
CA ALA A 77 17.06 30.74 -5.71
C ALA A 77 16.91 29.59 -4.69
N ARG A 78 17.79 29.55 -3.70
CA ARG A 78 17.77 28.51 -2.67
C ARG A 78 16.51 28.62 -1.83
N ARG A 79 15.77 27.51 -1.68
CA ARG A 79 14.45 27.53 -1.03
C ARG A 79 14.52 27.99 0.43
N LEU A 80 15.59 27.68 1.17
CA LEU A 80 15.75 28.15 2.55
C LEU A 80 15.92 29.68 2.66
N ASP A 81 16.37 30.36 1.61
CA ASP A 81 16.49 31.82 1.65
C ASP A 81 15.13 32.51 1.48
N ASP A 82 14.14 31.81 0.93
CA ASP A 82 12.76 32.27 0.92
C ASP A 82 12.17 32.27 2.33
N SER A 83 11.78 33.45 2.81
CA SER A 83 11.09 33.64 4.08
C SER A 83 9.72 32.94 4.15
N ALA A 84 9.14 32.54 3.01
CA ALA A 84 7.88 31.83 2.90
C ALA A 84 8.04 30.29 2.81
N ASP A 85 9.27 29.75 2.84
CA ASP A 85 9.49 28.30 2.79
C ASP A 85 8.96 27.59 4.05
N PHE A 86 8.11 26.58 3.85
CA PHE A 86 7.42 25.87 4.92
C PHE A 86 8.39 25.27 5.95
N VAL A 87 9.42 24.57 5.49
CA VAL A 87 10.40 23.91 6.37
C VAL A 87 11.16 24.93 7.21
N ARG A 88 11.53 26.08 6.62
CA ARG A 88 12.13 27.20 7.37
C ARG A 88 11.16 27.78 8.39
N LEU A 89 9.92 28.08 8.00
CA LEU A 89 8.92 28.69 8.88
C LEU A 89 8.59 27.80 10.10
N GLU A 90 8.41 26.51 9.88
CA GLU A 90 8.15 25.51 10.93
C GLU A 90 9.33 25.41 11.90
N THR A 91 10.54 25.25 11.36
CA THR A 91 11.76 25.14 12.16
C THR A 91 12.02 26.42 12.96
N ALA A 92 11.87 27.59 12.34
CA ALA A 92 12.02 28.88 13.00
C ALA A 92 10.96 29.09 14.09
N SER A 93 9.71 28.69 13.85
CA SER A 93 8.65 28.82 14.86
C SER A 93 8.91 27.92 16.07
N ALA A 94 9.37 26.68 15.86
CA ALA A 94 9.71 25.78 16.95
C ALA A 94 10.91 26.30 17.78
N LEU A 95 11.98 26.76 17.12
CA LEU A 95 13.14 27.34 17.77
C LEU A 95 12.78 28.59 18.60
N ARG A 96 11.98 29.50 18.03
CA ARG A 96 11.53 30.72 18.75
C ARG A 96 10.68 30.42 19.99
N ARG A 97 9.96 29.29 20.00
CA ARG A 97 9.08 28.87 21.10
C ARG A 97 9.80 27.96 22.11
N ASP A 98 11.11 27.77 21.94
CA ASP A 98 11.93 26.83 22.71
C ASP A 98 11.34 25.40 22.73
N ILE A 99 10.69 25.02 21.62
CA ILE A 99 10.27 23.65 21.40
C ILE A 99 11.52 22.86 21.00
N PRO A 100 11.78 21.69 21.61
CA PRO A 100 12.88 20.82 21.21
C PRO A 100 12.85 20.53 19.71
N VAL A 101 13.90 20.94 18.99
CA VAL A 101 14.09 20.59 17.58
C VAL A 101 15.20 19.56 17.48
N ILE A 102 14.89 18.40 16.88
CA ILE A 102 15.84 17.32 16.63
C ILE A 102 16.08 17.24 15.12
N PRO A 103 17.29 17.60 14.65
CA PRO A 103 17.69 17.34 13.27
C PRO A 103 17.75 15.83 13.02
N VAL A 104 17.08 15.36 11.97
CA VAL A 104 17.12 13.96 11.56
C VAL A 104 17.81 13.89 10.20
N LEU A 105 19.06 13.44 10.21
CA LEU A 105 19.90 13.34 9.01
C LEU A 105 19.57 12.05 8.26
N VAL A 106 19.22 12.16 6.99
CA VAL A 106 18.90 11.00 6.14
C VAL A 106 19.77 10.99 4.89
N HIS A 107 19.84 9.86 4.20
CA HIS A 107 20.66 9.70 3.00
C HIS A 107 22.16 10.01 3.20
N GLY A 108 22.69 10.00 4.43
CA GLY A 108 24.06 10.43 4.71
C GLY A 108 24.28 11.94 4.56
N ALA A 109 23.21 12.73 4.75
CA ALA A 109 23.30 14.17 4.90
C ALA A 109 24.20 14.55 6.08
N ARG A 110 24.75 15.76 6.02
CA ARG A 110 25.57 16.34 7.09
C ARG A 110 24.80 17.47 7.74
N MET A 111 25.04 17.70 9.02
CA MET A 111 24.54 18.90 9.70
C MET A 111 24.99 20.15 8.95
N PRO A 112 24.07 21.08 8.61
CA PRO A 112 24.42 22.39 8.11
C PRO A 112 25.27 23.17 9.13
N ARG A 113 26.12 24.08 8.66
CA ARG A 113 26.80 25.04 9.53
C ARG A 113 25.89 26.25 9.77
N ALA A 114 26.09 26.95 10.87
CA ALA A 114 25.32 28.16 11.18
C ALA A 114 25.44 29.21 10.06
N GLU A 115 26.63 29.39 9.48
CA GLU A 115 26.87 30.33 8.36
C GLU A 115 26.11 29.99 7.08
N ASP A 116 25.69 28.73 6.91
CA ASP A 116 24.94 28.29 5.75
C ASP A 116 23.42 28.50 5.93
N LEU A 117 22.96 28.86 7.12
CA LEU A 117 21.55 28.95 7.49
C LEU A 117 21.07 30.40 7.59
N PRO A 118 19.82 30.70 7.19
CA PRO A 118 19.17 31.97 7.52
C PRO A 118 19.16 32.24 9.02
N ASP A 119 19.29 33.52 9.41
CA ASP A 119 19.45 33.97 10.80
C ASP A 119 18.42 33.39 11.77
N ASP A 120 17.17 33.20 11.32
CA ASP A 120 16.06 32.71 12.15
C ASP A 120 16.08 31.20 12.42
N ILE A 121 16.96 30.43 11.75
CA ILE A 121 17.13 28.99 11.99
C ILE A 121 18.59 28.58 12.26
N GLN A 122 19.52 29.53 12.43
CA GLN A 122 20.93 29.22 12.74
C GLN A 122 21.11 28.33 13.97
N GLU A 123 20.23 28.50 14.97
CA GLU A 123 20.19 27.69 16.19
C GLU A 123 19.97 26.18 15.93
N LEU A 124 19.47 25.80 14.74
CA LEU A 124 19.37 24.40 14.31
C LEU A 124 20.74 23.73 14.25
N ALA A 125 21.79 24.45 13.82
CA ALA A 125 23.13 23.91 13.65
C ALA A 125 23.77 23.47 14.98
N PHE A 126 23.28 24.00 16.11
CA PHE A 126 23.76 23.66 17.45
C PHE A 126 22.90 22.59 18.15
N ARG A 127 21.88 22.04 17.47
CA ARG A 127 21.06 20.94 18.01
C ARG A 127 21.74 19.59 17.78
N ASN A 128 21.58 18.68 18.74
CA ASN A 128 22.06 17.31 18.59
C ASN A 128 21.17 16.56 17.59
N GLY A 129 21.75 16.24 16.43
CA GLY A 129 21.07 15.47 15.39
C GLY A 129 21.11 13.96 15.63
N VAL A 130 20.18 13.25 14.99
CA VAL A 130 20.17 11.79 14.88
C VAL A 130 20.30 11.42 13.41
N GLU A 131 21.18 10.49 13.08
CA GLU A 131 21.31 9.97 11.72
C GLU A 131 20.45 8.72 11.56
N LEU A 132 19.60 8.71 10.54
CA LEU A 132 18.87 7.52 10.11
C LEU A 132 19.45 7.03 8.78
N SER A 133 20.12 5.88 8.85
CA SER A 133 20.66 5.21 7.66
C SER A 133 19.69 4.15 7.16
N HIS A 134 19.65 3.90 5.84
CA HIS A 134 18.80 2.84 5.30
C HIS A 134 19.18 1.45 5.85
N ALA A 135 20.47 1.20 6.03
CA ALA A 135 21.00 -0.08 6.49
C ALA A 135 20.75 -0.37 7.99
N ARG A 136 20.65 0.67 8.83
CA ARG A 136 20.41 0.54 10.28
C ARG A 136 19.10 1.17 10.72
N TRP A 137 18.16 1.32 9.78
CA TRP A 137 16.95 2.10 9.98
C TRP A 137 16.21 1.71 11.27
N GLU A 138 15.94 0.42 11.47
CA GLU A 138 15.24 -0.05 12.66
C GLU A 138 15.96 0.30 13.97
N SER A 139 17.28 0.14 14.04
CA SER A 139 18.03 0.45 15.25
C SER A 139 18.17 1.96 15.47
N ASP A 140 18.40 2.72 14.40
CA ASP A 140 18.52 4.18 14.44
C ASP A 140 17.17 4.81 14.88
N VAL A 141 16.05 4.33 14.32
CA VAL A 141 14.70 4.75 14.70
C VAL A 141 14.35 4.32 16.13
N ARG A 142 14.74 3.12 16.57
CA ARG A 142 14.54 2.69 17.97
C ARG A 142 15.28 3.61 18.96
N LEU A 143 16.47 4.08 18.62
CA LEU A 143 17.20 5.07 19.42
C LEU A 143 16.45 6.40 19.45
N LEU A 144 15.95 6.86 18.29
CA LEU A 144 15.14 8.07 18.20
C LEU A 144 13.84 7.96 19.02
N ILE A 145 13.13 6.84 18.95
CA ILE A 145 11.93 6.58 19.76
C ILE A 145 12.25 6.66 21.26
N ASN A 146 13.35 6.07 21.70
CA ASN A 146 13.77 6.16 23.09
C ASN A 146 14.09 7.60 23.50
N ALA A 147 14.71 8.39 22.61
CA ALA A 147 14.95 9.81 22.83
C ALA A 147 13.65 10.64 22.81
N LEU A 148 12.63 10.21 22.06
CA LEU A 148 11.35 10.91 21.91
C LEU A 148 10.36 10.65 23.06
N ARG A 149 10.48 9.48 23.71
CA ARG A 149 9.59 9.02 24.78
C ARG A 149 9.35 10.06 25.89
N PRO A 150 10.36 10.79 26.40
CA PRO A 150 10.14 11.82 27.43
C PRO A 150 9.24 12.96 26.97
N TYR A 151 9.30 13.37 25.70
CA TYR A 151 8.48 14.47 25.18
C TYR A 151 7.01 14.09 25.02
N VAL A 152 6.73 12.82 24.73
CA VAL A 152 5.37 12.31 24.50
C VAL A 152 4.71 11.82 25.81
N GLN A 153 5.46 11.23 26.74
CA GLN A 153 4.89 10.61 27.95
C GLN A 153 4.73 11.56 29.15
N SER A 154 5.29 12.76 29.10
CA SER A 154 5.21 13.72 30.22
C SER A 154 3.82 14.34 30.33
N LYS A 155 2.99 13.86 31.28
CA LYS A 155 1.77 14.54 31.75
C LYS A 155 2.15 15.82 32.54
N HIS A 156 2.32 16.93 31.82
CA HIS A 156 2.33 18.36 32.25
C HIS A 156 3.22 18.81 33.43
N VAL A 157 3.90 19.96 33.23
CA VAL A 157 3.86 21.06 34.20
C VAL A 157 3.39 22.29 33.42
N PRO A 158 2.29 22.94 33.84
CA PRO A 158 1.91 24.26 33.36
C PRO A 158 2.80 25.31 34.03
N THR A 159 3.10 26.38 33.32
CA THR A 159 3.65 27.60 33.90
C THR A 159 2.78 28.08 35.07
N SER A 160 3.36 28.22 36.25
CA SER A 160 2.85 29.05 37.34
C SER A 160 4.04 29.55 38.15
N GLN A 161 4.12 30.85 38.31
CA GLN A 161 5.13 31.56 39.08
C GLN A 161 5.10 31.18 40.58
N GLU A 162 6.21 31.50 41.26
CA GLU A 162 6.37 31.63 42.71
C GLU A 162 6.23 30.37 43.58
N ARG A 163 7.39 29.85 44.02
CA ARG A 163 7.80 30.01 45.42
C ARG A 163 9.31 29.77 45.59
N GLU A 164 9.91 30.75 46.27
CA GLU A 164 11.04 30.64 47.20
C GLU A 164 12.46 30.54 46.65
N THR A 165 13.07 31.73 46.54
CA THR A 165 14.32 32.09 47.21
C THR A 165 14.83 31.06 48.24
N GLY A 166 15.99 30.45 48.02
CA GLY A 166 16.71 29.77 49.09
C GLY A 166 17.81 28.78 48.71
N ARG A 167 19.05 29.31 48.55
CA ARG A 167 20.36 28.66 48.80
C ARG A 167 20.93 27.60 47.81
N ARG A 168 21.96 28.07 47.07
CA ARG A 168 23.33 27.52 46.91
C ARG A 168 23.56 26.01 47.14
N ALA A 169 24.06 25.30 46.12
CA ALA A 169 25.45 24.81 46.03
C ALA A 169 25.68 23.98 44.74
N ALA A 170 26.82 24.19 44.07
CA ALA A 170 27.33 23.37 42.96
C ALA A 170 27.99 22.07 43.46
N PRO A 171 28.26 21.08 42.59
CA PRO A 171 29.64 20.97 42.07
C PRO A 171 29.79 20.53 40.59
N ALA A 172 31.06 20.53 40.18
CA ALA A 172 31.66 20.53 38.84
C ALA A 172 31.84 19.12 38.18
N PRO A 173 32.43 19.03 36.96
CA PRO A 173 32.21 17.95 35.99
C PRO A 173 33.37 16.94 35.84
N GLY A 174 33.08 15.82 35.16
CA GLY A 174 34.02 14.85 34.59
C GLY A 174 33.31 13.50 34.37
N THR A 175 33.51 12.69 33.34
CA THR A 175 34.58 12.59 32.34
C THR A 175 34.03 11.76 31.16
N ARG A 176 34.69 11.98 30.02
CA ARG A 176 34.46 11.52 28.64
C ARG A 176 34.46 9.99 28.40
N MET A 177 34.06 9.69 27.16
CA MET A 177 34.44 8.57 26.28
C MET A 177 33.71 7.24 26.49
N ALA A 178 33.42 6.43 25.47
CA ALA A 178 33.31 6.59 24.00
C ALA A 178 32.78 5.24 23.49
N LEU A 179 31.89 5.27 22.50
CA LEU A 179 31.53 4.11 21.69
C LEU A 179 32.71 3.66 20.82
N ALA A 180 32.80 2.35 20.58
CA ALA A 180 33.03 1.72 19.28
C ALA A 180 33.07 0.20 19.51
N GLY A 181 32.44 -0.67 18.74
CA GLY A 181 31.97 -0.56 17.36
C GLY A 181 32.40 -1.85 16.66
N VAL A 182 31.44 -2.65 16.21
CA VAL A 182 31.68 -3.71 15.23
C VAL A 182 31.36 -3.12 13.87
N ALA A 183 32.37 -3.02 13.02
CA ALA A 183 32.20 -2.72 11.60
C ALA A 183 31.90 -4.03 10.85
N ALA A 184 30.85 -4.02 10.04
CA ALA A 184 30.67 -4.97 8.96
C ALA A 184 30.58 -4.21 7.63
N VAL A 185 31.41 -4.65 6.68
CA VAL A 185 31.37 -4.33 5.25
C VAL A 185 30.19 -5.13 4.65
N LEU A 186 29.15 -4.44 4.16
CA LEU A 186 28.76 -4.26 2.74
C LEU A 186 28.64 -5.60 1.96
N VAL A 187 27.62 -5.89 1.14
CA VAL A 187 26.69 -5.03 0.39
C VAL A 187 25.67 -5.92 -0.35
N CYS A 188 24.54 -5.30 -0.75
CA CYS A 188 23.51 -5.77 -1.69
C CYS A 188 22.61 -6.90 -1.15
N ALA A 189 21.28 -6.81 -1.18
CA ALA A 189 20.45 -6.04 -2.09
C ALA A 189 19.05 -5.78 -1.52
N ALA A 190 18.50 -4.70 -2.07
CA ALA A 190 17.14 -4.20 -2.19
C ALA A 190 16.33 -3.53 -1.08
N GLY A 191 15.56 -2.60 -1.64
CA GLY A 191 14.50 -1.82 -1.07
C GLY A 191 13.15 -2.45 -1.37
N ALA A 192 12.97 -3.71 -1.01
CA ALA A 192 11.82 -3.97 -0.18
C ALA A 192 12.13 -5.13 0.73
N TYR A 193 12.21 -4.81 2.03
CA TYR A 193 11.96 -5.72 3.14
C TYR A 193 11.50 -4.91 4.36
N VAL A 194 10.17 -4.66 4.44
CA VAL A 194 9.33 -5.05 5.60
C VAL A 194 9.44 -4.32 6.94
N TRP A 195 8.40 -4.19 7.78
CA TRP A 195 7.37 -5.17 8.17
C TRP A 195 6.05 -4.58 8.67
N TYR A 196 4.99 -5.37 8.50
CA TYR A 196 3.71 -5.35 9.20
C TYR A 196 3.69 -6.61 10.08
N ASP A 197 3.67 -6.47 11.41
CA ASP A 197 2.67 -7.09 12.30
C ASP A 197 2.85 -6.64 13.77
N ARG A 198 1.93 -5.78 14.25
CA ARG A 198 1.37 -5.83 15.61
C ARG A 198 0.21 -4.85 15.81
N SER A 199 -0.82 -4.93 14.97
CA SER A 199 -2.08 -4.24 15.24
C SER A 199 -3.31 -5.03 14.80
N ALA A 200 -3.21 -6.36 14.79
CA ALA A 200 -4.39 -7.24 14.75
C ALA A 200 -5.11 -7.36 16.11
N ASN A 201 -4.72 -6.64 17.17
CA ASN A 201 -5.48 -6.69 18.42
C ASN A 201 -5.40 -5.37 19.20
N LYS A 202 -6.31 -4.46 18.88
CA LYS A 202 -7.01 -3.61 19.86
C LYS A 202 -8.15 -2.86 19.17
N ALA A 203 -9.37 -3.31 19.44
CA ALA A 203 -10.60 -2.61 19.10
C ALA A 203 -10.51 -1.14 19.52
N SER A 204 -10.70 -0.22 18.57
CA SER A 204 -10.86 1.21 18.82
C SER A 204 -12.00 1.73 17.96
N ALA A 205 -13.08 2.14 18.63
CA ALA A 205 -14.23 2.97 18.20
C ALA A 205 -14.97 2.61 16.88
N PRO A 206 -16.30 2.81 16.81
CA PRO A 206 -17.08 2.33 15.67
C PRO A 206 -16.73 3.11 14.39
N GLU A 207 -16.27 2.39 13.38
CA GLU A 207 -16.09 2.90 12.02
C GLU A 207 -17.44 3.40 11.47
N PRO A 208 -17.47 4.48 10.66
CA PRO A 208 -18.62 4.76 9.82
C PRO A 208 -18.84 3.53 8.91
N GLY A 209 -20.05 2.96 8.98
CA GLY A 209 -20.30 1.54 8.71
C GLY A 209 -19.88 0.97 7.34
N ASN A 210 -20.10 -0.34 7.22
CA ASN A 210 -20.02 -1.18 6.01
C ASN A 210 -20.96 -0.71 4.87
N GLY A 211 -21.03 0.59 4.61
CA GLY A 211 -21.71 1.12 3.43
C GLY A 211 -20.96 0.66 2.18
N GLU A 212 -21.73 0.27 1.17
CA GLU A 212 -21.25 -0.05 -0.17
C GLU A 212 -20.41 1.13 -0.70
N ARG A 213 -19.12 0.91 -1.03
CA ARG A 213 -18.18 1.99 -1.41
C ARG A 213 -17.77 1.91 -2.87
N VAL A 214 -18.47 2.68 -3.70
CA VAL A 214 -18.08 2.94 -5.10
C VAL A 214 -16.89 3.92 -5.07
N SER A 215 -15.71 3.48 -5.49
CA SER A 215 -14.52 4.34 -5.57
C SER A 215 -14.53 5.13 -6.87
N LYS A 216 -14.11 6.41 -6.82
CA LYS A 216 -14.22 7.32 -7.97
C LYS A 216 -13.31 6.92 -9.13
N SER A 217 -13.81 7.15 -10.35
CA SER A 217 -13.06 7.11 -11.60
C SER A 217 -11.97 8.18 -11.66
N VAL A 218 -10.88 7.89 -12.37
CA VAL A 218 -9.84 8.87 -12.69
C VAL A 218 -9.83 9.05 -14.21
N PRO A 219 -10.35 10.18 -14.72
CA PRO A 219 -10.21 10.51 -16.13
C PRO A 219 -8.75 10.83 -16.45
N ASN A 220 -8.15 10.14 -17.42
CA ASN A 220 -6.94 10.62 -18.09
C ASN A 220 -7.38 11.63 -19.17
N PRO A 221 -6.81 12.85 -19.28
CA PRO A 221 -7.19 13.78 -20.32
C PRO A 221 -6.51 13.40 -21.64
N ALA A 222 -7.22 12.70 -22.54
CA ALA A 222 -6.84 12.64 -23.95
C ALA A 222 -8.01 12.24 -24.89
N GLY A 223 -8.43 13.19 -25.73
CA GLY A 223 -9.00 12.97 -27.08
C GLY A 223 -10.53 12.93 -27.21
N PRO A 224 -11.11 13.56 -28.24
CA PRO A 224 -12.57 13.62 -28.42
C PRO A 224 -13.15 12.25 -28.77
N ASP A 225 -14.30 11.95 -28.16
CA ASP A 225 -15.11 10.77 -28.42
C ASP A 225 -15.60 10.73 -29.88
N THR A 226 -15.08 9.77 -30.65
CA THR A 226 -15.79 9.20 -31.79
C THR A 226 -15.43 7.71 -31.88
N ALA A 227 -16.19 6.85 -31.21
CA ALA A 227 -16.17 5.42 -31.46
C ALA A 227 -17.57 4.82 -31.24
N THR A 228 -18.10 4.21 -32.29
CA THR A 228 -19.40 3.54 -32.37
C THR A 228 -19.49 2.42 -31.33
N ALA A 229 -20.59 2.39 -30.58
CA ALA A 229 -20.86 1.36 -29.58
C ALA A 229 -20.76 -0.07 -30.17
N PRO A 230 -19.93 -0.96 -29.62
CA PRO A 230 -19.95 -2.37 -30.00
C PRO A 230 -21.20 -3.08 -29.45
N ALA A 231 -21.53 -4.20 -30.10
CA ALA A 231 -22.73 -5.00 -29.89
C ALA A 231 -22.98 -5.37 -28.41
N ALA A 232 -24.28 -5.50 -28.09
CA ALA A 232 -24.82 -5.82 -26.77
C ALA A 232 -24.02 -6.93 -26.03
N PRO A 233 -23.88 -6.82 -24.69
CA PRO A 233 -23.14 -7.81 -23.91
C PRO A 233 -23.72 -9.22 -24.12
N PRO A 234 -22.88 -10.26 -24.25
CA PRO A 234 -23.37 -11.62 -24.25
C PRO A 234 -24.10 -11.92 -22.93
N VAL A 235 -25.21 -12.64 -23.07
CA VAL A 235 -26.19 -13.01 -22.06
C VAL A 235 -25.54 -13.33 -20.71
N SER A 236 -25.87 -12.54 -19.68
CA SER A 236 -25.76 -12.97 -18.28
C SER A 236 -26.60 -14.23 -18.15
N MET A 237 -25.95 -15.40 -18.12
CA MET A 237 -26.62 -16.60 -17.66
C MET A 237 -26.83 -16.37 -16.16
N ASP A 238 -27.94 -15.73 -15.79
CA ASP A 238 -28.47 -15.82 -14.43
C ASP A 238 -28.63 -17.30 -14.14
N PRO A 239 -27.91 -17.91 -13.17
CA PRO A 239 -28.09 -19.33 -12.92
C PRO A 239 -29.44 -19.55 -12.20
N PRO A 240 -30.37 -20.34 -12.77
CA PRO A 240 -31.45 -20.93 -12.00
C PRO A 240 -30.92 -22.28 -11.51
N VAL A 241 -30.12 -22.30 -10.44
CA VAL A 241 -29.61 -23.55 -9.88
C VAL A 241 -29.76 -23.52 -8.36
N PRO A 242 -30.33 -24.58 -7.74
CA PRO A 242 -30.51 -24.65 -6.29
C PRO A 242 -29.21 -24.33 -5.54
N GLN A 243 -29.33 -23.41 -4.59
CA GLN A 243 -28.22 -22.95 -3.77
C GLN A 243 -27.87 -24.08 -2.79
N ASN A 244 -26.81 -24.84 -3.07
CA ASN A 244 -26.26 -25.73 -2.04
C ASN A 244 -25.33 -24.88 -1.16
N PRO A 245 -25.70 -24.59 0.11
CA PRO A 245 -24.90 -23.73 0.96
C PRO A 245 -23.52 -24.37 1.17
N GLY A 246 -22.46 -23.62 0.93
CA GLY A 246 -21.07 -24.09 1.07
C GLY A 246 -20.44 -24.75 -0.16
N GLU A 247 -21.14 -24.88 -1.29
CA GLU A 247 -20.46 -25.25 -2.55
C GLU A 247 -19.62 -24.06 -3.08
N PRO A 248 -18.32 -24.26 -3.40
CA PRO A 248 -17.49 -23.21 -3.99
C PRO A 248 -18.05 -22.72 -5.33
N ARG A 249 -17.84 -21.44 -5.60
CA ARG A 249 -18.25 -20.75 -6.83
C ARG A 249 -17.07 -20.09 -7.51
N PHE A 250 -17.21 -19.90 -8.82
CA PHE A 250 -16.22 -19.22 -9.62
C PHE A 250 -16.82 -17.99 -10.30
N ALA A 251 -16.05 -16.90 -10.35
CA ALA A 251 -16.22 -15.85 -11.34
C ALA A 251 -15.05 -15.88 -12.32
N THR A 252 -15.33 -15.76 -13.62
CA THR A 252 -14.34 -15.95 -14.69
C THR A 252 -14.47 -14.92 -15.78
N ILE A 253 -13.33 -14.39 -16.23
CA ILE A 253 -13.23 -13.47 -17.36
C ILE A 253 -12.74 -14.26 -18.57
N TRP A 254 -13.45 -14.13 -19.69
CA TRP A 254 -13.19 -14.84 -20.94
C TRP A 254 -13.01 -13.84 -22.08
N GLU A 255 -12.02 -14.09 -22.93
CA GLU A 255 -11.77 -13.30 -24.14
C GLU A 255 -11.68 -14.20 -25.38
N MET A 256 -12.29 -13.77 -26.48
CA MET A 256 -12.18 -14.40 -27.80
C MET A 256 -11.07 -13.71 -28.58
N ARG A 257 -9.83 -14.15 -28.38
CA ARG A 257 -8.63 -13.59 -29.02
C ARG A 257 -7.65 -14.69 -29.39
N GLN A 258 -6.93 -14.54 -30.50
CA GLN A 258 -5.76 -15.38 -30.76
C GLN A 258 -4.64 -15.08 -29.76
N GLY A 259 -3.87 -16.10 -29.36
CA GLY A 259 -2.79 -15.91 -28.39
C GLY A 259 -1.94 -17.16 -28.13
N PRO A 260 -0.95 -17.07 -27.23
CA PRO A 260 -0.03 -18.17 -26.92
C PRO A 260 -0.77 -19.39 -26.37
N ALA A 261 -0.26 -20.60 -26.56
CA ALA A 261 -0.86 -21.80 -25.97
C ALA A 261 -1.07 -21.62 -24.45
N TRP A 262 -2.18 -22.11 -23.91
CA TRP A 262 -2.53 -21.90 -22.50
C TRP A 262 -3.12 -23.16 -21.88
N GLN A 263 -3.03 -23.24 -20.56
CA GLN A 263 -3.68 -24.26 -19.74
C GLN A 263 -4.33 -23.58 -18.54
N ALA A 264 -5.45 -24.13 -18.07
CA ALA A 264 -6.04 -23.73 -16.80
C ALA A 264 -6.49 -24.96 -16.03
N ARG A 265 -6.39 -24.89 -14.71
CA ARG A 265 -6.78 -25.96 -13.78
C ARG A 265 -7.45 -25.32 -12.56
N HIS A 266 -8.33 -26.06 -11.91
CA HIS A 266 -9.07 -25.63 -10.72
C HIS A 266 -9.15 -26.79 -9.72
N ALA A 267 -9.67 -26.51 -8.52
CA ALA A 267 -9.79 -27.44 -7.40
C ALA A 267 -8.47 -28.10 -6.94
N LEU A 268 -7.31 -27.54 -7.31
CA LEU A 268 -6.00 -28.11 -7.00
C LEU A 268 -5.70 -28.04 -5.50
N THR A 269 -5.09 -29.08 -4.93
CA THR A 269 -4.35 -28.95 -3.65
C THR A 269 -3.09 -28.12 -3.83
N ALA A 270 -2.40 -27.79 -2.72
CA ALA A 270 -1.09 -27.13 -2.79
C ALA A 270 -0.06 -28.01 -3.53
N GLU A 271 -0.06 -29.32 -3.26
CA GLU A 271 0.85 -30.27 -3.90
C GLU A 271 0.56 -30.43 -5.39
N GLU A 272 -0.72 -30.50 -5.76
CA GLU A 272 -1.13 -30.56 -7.18
C GLU A 272 -0.80 -29.27 -7.93
N LEU A 273 -0.95 -28.11 -7.29
CA LEU A 273 -0.53 -26.83 -7.83
C LEU A 273 0.99 -26.80 -8.05
N GLN A 274 1.78 -27.16 -7.04
CA GLN A 274 3.23 -27.20 -7.15
C GLN A 274 3.69 -28.14 -8.27
N HIS A 275 3.12 -29.34 -8.34
CA HIS A 275 3.44 -30.29 -9.40
C HIS A 275 3.05 -29.77 -10.81
N ALA A 276 1.91 -29.09 -10.92
CA ALA A 276 1.50 -28.46 -12.16
C ALA A 276 2.45 -27.33 -12.58
N GLU A 277 2.85 -26.47 -11.65
CA GLU A 277 3.81 -25.39 -11.89
C GLU A 277 5.16 -25.94 -12.38
N ASP A 278 5.73 -26.94 -11.71
CA ASP A 278 7.01 -27.54 -12.08
C ASP A 278 6.95 -28.17 -13.47
N THR A 279 5.89 -28.93 -13.74
CA THR A 279 5.66 -29.61 -15.02
C THR A 279 5.50 -28.61 -16.16
N LEU A 280 4.72 -27.56 -15.96
CA LEU A 280 4.39 -26.56 -16.99
C LEU A 280 5.56 -25.60 -17.22
N ALA A 281 6.31 -25.23 -16.19
CA ALA A 281 7.55 -24.47 -16.31
C ALA A 281 8.56 -25.20 -17.21
N GLY A 282 8.73 -26.51 -17.03
CA GLY A 282 9.58 -27.35 -17.90
C GLY A 282 9.12 -27.41 -19.37
N GLN A 283 7.86 -27.06 -19.65
CA GLN A 283 7.29 -27.00 -21.00
C GLN A 283 7.27 -25.58 -21.60
N GLY A 284 7.84 -24.59 -20.89
CA GLY A 284 7.88 -23.18 -21.28
C GLY A 284 6.60 -22.41 -21.00
N TYR A 285 5.71 -22.94 -20.15
CA TYR A 285 4.56 -22.21 -19.65
C TYR A 285 4.94 -21.44 -18.38
N ARG A 286 4.27 -20.31 -18.16
CA ARG A 286 4.40 -19.50 -16.93
C ARG A 286 3.02 -19.19 -16.37
N LEU A 287 2.94 -19.05 -15.05
CA LEU A 287 1.69 -18.74 -14.36
C LEU A 287 1.33 -17.27 -14.59
N VAL A 288 0.09 -16.99 -14.99
CA VAL A 288 -0.37 -15.61 -15.31
C VAL A 288 -1.57 -15.16 -14.48
N ASP A 289 -2.29 -16.11 -13.87
CA ASP A 289 -3.41 -15.84 -12.98
C ASP A 289 -3.51 -16.97 -11.95
N LEU A 290 -3.78 -16.61 -10.70
CA LEU A 290 -3.88 -17.55 -9.59
C LEU A 290 -4.98 -17.07 -8.64
N SER A 291 -5.81 -17.98 -8.17
CA SER A 291 -6.79 -17.76 -7.11
C SER A 291 -6.65 -18.84 -6.05
N GLY A 292 -6.54 -18.43 -4.80
CA GLY A 292 -6.66 -19.30 -3.63
C GLY A 292 -8.03 -19.10 -2.97
N TYR A 293 -8.64 -20.19 -2.52
CA TYR A 293 -9.91 -20.21 -1.79
C TYR A 293 -9.96 -21.43 -0.88
N ALA A 294 -10.93 -21.48 0.03
CA ALA A 294 -11.13 -22.64 0.89
C ALA A 294 -12.33 -23.48 0.44
N VAL A 295 -12.22 -24.78 0.63
CA VAL A 295 -13.32 -25.75 0.49
C VAL A 295 -13.24 -26.70 1.67
N GLY A 296 -14.26 -26.73 2.52
CA GLY A 296 -14.27 -27.62 3.69
C GLY A 296 -13.07 -27.42 4.62
N GLY A 297 -12.61 -26.18 4.81
CA GLY A 297 -11.45 -25.86 5.65
C GLY A 297 -10.08 -26.21 5.04
N GLN A 298 -10.03 -26.57 3.75
CA GLN A 298 -8.78 -26.85 3.03
C GLN A 298 -8.55 -25.82 1.93
N ALA A 299 -7.30 -25.39 1.76
CA ALA A 299 -6.90 -24.54 0.65
C ALA A 299 -7.09 -25.28 -0.70
N ARG A 300 -7.67 -24.56 -1.66
CA ARG A 300 -7.81 -24.98 -3.06
C ARG A 300 -7.36 -23.85 -3.97
N TYR A 301 -6.89 -24.22 -5.16
CA TYR A 301 -6.38 -23.26 -6.12
C TYR A 301 -7.01 -23.41 -7.50
N ALA A 302 -7.17 -22.28 -8.16
CA ALA A 302 -7.44 -22.19 -9.60
C ALA A 302 -6.37 -21.32 -10.25
N ALA A 303 -5.86 -21.75 -11.40
CA ALA A 303 -4.67 -21.18 -11.99
C ALA A 303 -4.73 -21.24 -13.52
N ILE A 304 -4.12 -20.22 -14.14
CA ILE A 304 -4.00 -20.08 -15.60
C ILE A 304 -2.52 -19.95 -15.94
N TRP A 305 -2.05 -20.79 -16.85
CA TRP A 305 -0.70 -20.76 -17.39
C TRP A 305 -0.72 -20.44 -18.88
N GLN A 306 0.27 -19.68 -19.34
CA GLN A 306 0.47 -19.36 -20.75
C GLN A 306 1.90 -19.69 -21.19
N LYS A 307 2.03 -20.26 -22.39
CA LYS A 307 3.31 -20.57 -23.04
C LYS A 307 3.84 -19.32 -23.73
N THR A 308 4.41 -18.43 -22.94
CA THR A 308 5.01 -17.18 -23.40
C THR A 308 6.36 -16.97 -22.73
N ALA A 309 7.28 -16.31 -23.45
CA ALA A 309 8.50 -15.80 -22.84
C ALA A 309 8.17 -14.63 -21.90
N GLY A 310 9.06 -14.37 -20.94
CA GLY A 310 8.94 -13.27 -19.99
C GLY A 310 10.13 -13.22 -19.05
N PRO A 311 10.16 -12.25 -18.13
CA PRO A 311 11.19 -12.20 -17.10
C PRO A 311 11.16 -13.45 -16.21
N ASP A 312 12.28 -13.72 -15.52
CA ASP A 312 12.37 -14.79 -14.52
C ASP A 312 11.23 -14.63 -13.50
N GLN A 313 10.53 -15.71 -13.21
CA GLN A 313 9.31 -15.73 -12.41
C GLN A 313 9.52 -16.54 -11.14
N LYS A 314 8.93 -16.09 -10.04
CA LYS A 314 8.78 -16.87 -8.80
C LYS A 314 7.31 -16.90 -8.41
N THR A 315 6.85 -18.07 -7.97
CA THR A 315 5.49 -18.30 -7.49
C THR A 315 5.54 -18.83 -6.07
N ARG A 316 4.57 -18.45 -5.25
CA ARG A 316 4.39 -18.98 -3.89
C ARG A 316 2.91 -19.10 -3.58
N HIS A 317 2.57 -20.09 -2.78
CA HIS A 317 1.20 -20.33 -2.31
C HIS A 317 1.21 -20.88 -0.88
N GLY A 318 0.06 -20.83 -0.21
CA GLY A 318 -0.10 -21.32 1.17
C GLY A 318 0.61 -20.51 2.26
N LEU A 319 1.16 -19.34 1.96
CA LEU A 319 1.94 -18.56 2.92
C LEU A 319 1.04 -17.93 3.99
N THR A 320 1.44 -17.93 5.25
CA THR A 320 0.85 -17.02 6.27
C THR A 320 1.16 -15.56 5.93
N ALA A 321 0.52 -14.60 6.60
CA ALA A 321 0.85 -13.17 6.46
C ALA A 321 2.34 -12.90 6.71
N ASP A 322 2.91 -13.43 7.80
CA ASP A 322 4.33 -13.29 8.12
C ASP A 322 5.24 -13.93 7.08
N GLN A 323 4.93 -15.13 6.62
CA GLN A 323 5.71 -15.82 5.60
C GLN A 323 5.63 -15.12 4.24
N TYR A 324 4.45 -14.66 3.84
CA TYR A 324 4.28 -13.87 2.62
C TYR A 324 5.11 -12.61 2.71
N GLN A 325 4.98 -11.94 3.84
CA GLN A 325 5.64 -10.70 4.04
C GLN A 325 7.14 -10.93 4.07
N GLN A 326 7.66 -11.98 4.70
CA GLN A 326 9.08 -12.34 4.63
C GLN A 326 9.55 -12.67 3.20
N GLU A 327 8.77 -13.42 2.45
CA GLU A 327 9.15 -13.87 1.11
C GLU A 327 9.09 -12.75 0.07
N PHE A 328 8.08 -11.88 0.17
CA PHE A 328 7.90 -10.68 -0.66
C PHE A 328 9.21 -9.94 -0.80
N ASN A 329 9.85 -9.74 0.33
CA ASN A 329 11.02 -8.90 0.41
C ASN A 329 12.32 -9.62 0.14
N ARG A 330 12.43 -10.91 0.50
CA ARG A 330 13.54 -11.73 0.05
C ARG A 330 13.63 -11.68 -1.48
N LEU A 331 12.46 -11.66 -2.14
CA LEU A 331 12.35 -11.54 -3.59
C LEU A 331 12.62 -10.13 -4.09
N VAL A 332 12.13 -9.09 -3.42
CA VAL A 332 12.46 -7.71 -3.84
C VAL A 332 13.95 -7.41 -3.67
N ASP A 333 14.57 -7.89 -2.59
CA ASP A 333 16.02 -7.97 -2.35
C ASP A 333 16.76 -8.59 -3.54
N GLN A 334 16.13 -9.51 -4.25
CA GLN A 334 16.69 -10.16 -5.44
C GLN A 334 16.30 -9.49 -6.77
N GLY A 335 15.68 -8.31 -6.72
CA GLY A 335 15.24 -7.53 -7.89
C GLY A 335 13.96 -8.04 -8.53
N TYR A 336 13.11 -8.75 -7.78
CA TYR A 336 11.76 -9.12 -8.22
C TYR A 336 10.73 -8.10 -7.74
N ARG A 337 9.61 -8.00 -8.45
CA ARG A 337 8.42 -7.28 -7.98
C ARG A 337 7.20 -8.19 -8.05
N PRO A 338 6.25 -8.08 -7.12
CA PRO A 338 4.98 -8.79 -7.24
C PRO A 338 4.20 -8.23 -8.44
N VAL A 339 3.55 -9.11 -9.18
CA VAL A 339 2.64 -8.76 -10.29
C VAL A 339 1.23 -9.32 -10.10
N HIS A 340 1.05 -10.19 -9.11
CA HIS A 340 -0.23 -10.76 -8.70
C HIS A 340 -0.15 -11.17 -7.23
N VAL A 341 -1.18 -10.86 -6.43
CA VAL A 341 -1.31 -11.27 -5.03
C VAL A 341 -2.75 -11.63 -4.72
N VAL A 342 -2.94 -12.76 -4.06
CA VAL A 342 -4.25 -13.21 -3.57
C VAL A 342 -4.16 -13.54 -2.09
N GLY A 343 -5.01 -12.91 -1.29
CA GLY A 343 -5.30 -13.34 0.07
C GLY A 343 -6.58 -14.17 0.11
N TYR A 344 -6.64 -15.16 1.00
CA TYR A 344 -7.81 -16.01 1.19
C TYR A 344 -7.81 -16.61 2.60
N ALA A 345 -9.00 -16.86 3.15
CA ALA A 345 -9.15 -17.47 4.47
C ALA A 345 -9.28 -19.00 4.35
N VAL A 346 -8.59 -19.72 5.23
CA VAL A 346 -8.73 -21.17 5.44
C VAL A 346 -9.04 -21.38 6.92
N GLY A 347 -10.33 -21.53 7.24
CA GLY A 347 -10.80 -21.37 8.62
C GLY A 347 -10.52 -19.94 9.11
N ASP A 348 -9.94 -19.81 10.31
CA ASP A 348 -9.57 -18.51 10.89
C ASP A 348 -8.20 -17.98 10.43
N GLN A 349 -7.50 -18.73 9.56
CA GLN A 349 -6.16 -18.37 9.11
C GLN A 349 -6.18 -17.74 7.73
N VAL A 350 -5.61 -16.54 7.62
CA VAL A 350 -5.34 -15.91 6.32
C VAL A 350 -4.12 -16.58 5.69
N ARG A 351 -4.25 -16.87 4.39
CA ARG A 351 -3.21 -17.39 3.53
C ARG A 351 -3.03 -16.50 2.32
N PHE A 352 -1.82 -16.49 1.78
CA PHE A 352 -1.44 -15.73 0.61
C PHE A 352 -0.84 -16.62 -0.46
N ALA A 353 -1.10 -16.26 -1.70
CA ALA A 353 -0.41 -16.75 -2.88
C ALA A 353 -0.06 -15.58 -3.80
N ALA A 354 1.05 -15.66 -4.51
CA ALA A 354 1.51 -14.54 -5.32
C ALA A 354 2.47 -14.97 -6.43
N ILE A 355 2.59 -14.08 -7.42
CA ILE A 355 3.45 -14.21 -8.58
C ILE A 355 4.39 -13.00 -8.59
N TRP A 356 5.69 -13.25 -8.72
CA TRP A 356 6.72 -12.24 -8.83
C TRP A 356 7.47 -12.37 -10.15
N GLU A 357 7.85 -11.25 -10.72
CA GLU A 357 8.68 -11.18 -11.92
C GLU A 357 9.95 -10.39 -11.66
N LYS A 358 11.07 -10.87 -12.19
CA LYS A 358 12.35 -10.19 -12.12
C LYS A 358 12.36 -8.96 -13.03
N GLY A 359 12.98 -7.88 -12.57
CA GLY A 359 13.28 -6.70 -13.39
C GLY A 359 12.63 -5.42 -12.88
N GLY A 360 13.04 -4.29 -13.48
CA GLY A 360 12.45 -2.98 -13.22
C GLY A 360 13.09 -1.81 -13.97
N SER A 361 12.24 -1.03 -14.63
CA SER A 361 12.31 0.44 -14.79
C SER A 361 10.98 1.13 -14.38
N ILE A 362 9.93 0.33 -14.10
CA ILE A 362 8.59 0.80 -13.71
C ILE A 362 8.55 0.96 -12.20
N ALA A 363 8.15 2.13 -11.71
CA ALA A 363 7.90 2.34 -10.28
C ALA A 363 6.61 1.62 -9.87
N TRP A 364 6.62 0.94 -8.73
CA TRP A 364 5.51 0.12 -8.25
C TRP A 364 5.37 0.21 -6.73
N VAL A 365 4.17 -0.09 -6.22
CA VAL A 365 3.86 -0.22 -4.80
C VAL A 365 2.96 -1.43 -4.60
N ALA A 366 3.19 -2.22 -3.55
CA ALA A 366 2.30 -3.30 -3.16
C ALA A 366 2.05 -3.26 -1.66
N ARG A 367 0.79 -3.46 -1.26
CA ARG A 367 0.35 -3.47 0.14
C ARG A 367 -0.60 -4.65 0.35
N HIS A 368 -0.61 -5.21 1.56
CA HIS A 368 -1.55 -6.24 1.98
C HIS A 368 -2.05 -5.95 3.38
N ASP A 369 -3.02 -6.74 3.83
CA ASP A 369 -3.72 -6.64 5.11
C ASP A 369 -4.30 -5.26 5.45
N MET A 370 -4.72 -4.53 4.41
CA MET A 370 -5.34 -3.22 4.59
C MET A 370 -6.81 -3.37 4.97
N THR A 371 -7.25 -2.65 6.01
CA THR A 371 -8.69 -2.44 6.24
C THR A 371 -9.33 -1.69 5.06
N PRO A 372 -10.66 -1.70 4.88
CA PRO A 372 -11.31 -0.93 3.82
C PRO A 372 -10.92 0.55 3.84
N GLY A 373 -10.85 1.17 5.03
CA GLY A 373 -10.43 2.56 5.19
C GLY A 373 -8.95 2.80 4.84
N GLN A 374 -8.05 1.87 5.18
CA GLN A 374 -6.64 1.95 4.79
C GLN A 374 -6.46 1.80 3.28
N TYR A 375 -7.14 0.82 2.67
CA TYR A 375 -7.13 0.62 1.23
C TYR A 375 -7.57 1.88 0.49
N GLN A 376 -8.68 2.51 0.91
CA GLN A 376 -9.19 3.73 0.28
C GLN A 376 -8.15 4.86 0.30
N ARG A 377 -7.51 5.12 1.46
CA ARG A 377 -6.49 6.17 1.56
C ARG A 377 -5.26 5.89 0.69
N GLN A 378 -4.80 4.64 0.64
CA GLN A 378 -3.67 4.25 -0.22
C GLN A 378 -4.05 4.37 -1.70
N PHE A 379 -5.27 3.98 -2.06
CA PHE A 379 -5.79 4.11 -3.42
C PHE A 379 -5.82 5.58 -3.86
N GLU A 380 -6.40 6.48 -3.06
CA GLU A 380 -6.47 7.91 -3.34
C GLU A 380 -5.08 8.55 -3.47
N ARG A 381 -4.18 8.22 -2.55
CA ARG A 381 -2.79 8.68 -2.57
C ARG A 381 -2.07 8.25 -3.85
N PHE A 382 -1.99 6.96 -4.12
CA PHE A 382 -1.20 6.45 -5.26
C PHE A 382 -1.77 6.88 -6.60
N THR A 383 -3.10 7.00 -6.68
CA THR A 383 -3.76 7.58 -7.85
C THR A 383 -3.36 9.03 -8.08
N THR A 384 -3.33 9.84 -7.01
CA THR A 384 -2.83 11.24 -7.05
C THR A 384 -1.37 11.30 -7.49
N ASP A 385 -0.54 10.35 -7.03
CA ASP A 385 0.89 10.26 -7.36
C ASP A 385 1.17 9.72 -8.79
N GLY A 386 0.10 9.47 -9.57
CA GLY A 386 0.17 9.01 -10.96
C GLY A 386 0.39 7.51 -11.11
N TYR A 387 0.17 6.73 -10.06
CA TYR A 387 0.11 5.27 -10.15
C TYR A 387 -1.30 4.83 -10.52
N ARG A 388 -1.40 3.65 -11.13
CA ARG A 388 -2.67 2.97 -11.39
C ARG A 388 -2.69 1.63 -10.67
N LEU A 389 -3.86 1.27 -10.14
CA LEU A 389 -4.10 -0.05 -9.58
C LEU A 389 -4.04 -1.09 -10.73
N VAL A 390 -3.30 -2.18 -10.51
CA VAL A 390 -3.14 -3.26 -11.50
C VAL A 390 -3.55 -4.62 -10.96
N ASP A 391 -3.63 -4.75 -9.65
CA ASP A 391 -4.10 -5.96 -8.99
C ASP A 391 -4.78 -5.63 -7.66
N VAL A 392 -5.85 -6.35 -7.34
CA VAL A 392 -6.60 -6.20 -6.09
C VAL A 392 -7.20 -7.54 -5.69
N SER A 393 -7.04 -7.91 -4.42
CA SER A 393 -7.61 -9.09 -3.79
C SER A 393 -8.26 -8.71 -2.48
N GLY A 394 -9.53 -9.08 -2.31
CA GLY A 394 -10.26 -8.98 -1.05
C GLY A 394 -10.38 -10.33 -0.37
N TYR A 395 -10.28 -10.35 0.95
CA TYR A 395 -10.41 -11.53 1.81
C TYR A 395 -10.85 -11.14 3.21
N VAL A 396 -11.10 -12.13 4.06
CA VAL A 396 -11.51 -11.92 5.45
C VAL A 396 -10.38 -12.29 6.40
N ARG A 397 -10.12 -11.41 7.37
CA ARG A 397 -9.32 -11.69 8.57
C ARG A 397 -10.18 -11.38 9.78
N GLU A 398 -10.38 -12.36 10.66
CA GLU A 398 -11.15 -12.17 11.91
C GLU A 398 -12.56 -11.59 11.68
N GLY A 399 -13.25 -12.07 10.63
CA GLY A 399 -14.60 -11.61 10.29
C GLY A 399 -14.68 -10.23 9.63
N GLN A 400 -13.55 -9.57 9.39
CA GLN A 400 -13.49 -8.26 8.75
C GLN A 400 -12.83 -8.33 7.37
N ASP A 401 -13.34 -7.52 6.44
CA ASP A 401 -12.73 -7.35 5.13
C ASP A 401 -11.29 -6.82 5.24
N ARG A 402 -10.42 -7.36 4.39
CA ARG A 402 -9.04 -6.95 4.18
C ARG A 402 -8.73 -6.95 2.69
N TYR A 403 -7.76 -6.12 2.31
CA TYR A 403 -7.34 -5.94 0.93
C TYR A 403 -5.84 -6.13 0.76
N ALA A 404 -5.46 -6.78 -0.33
CA ALA A 404 -4.13 -6.72 -0.91
C ALA A 404 -4.22 -6.08 -2.30
N ALA A 405 -3.24 -5.27 -2.67
CA ALA A 405 -3.25 -4.54 -3.92
C ALA A 405 -1.84 -4.17 -4.40
N ILE A 406 -1.73 -4.04 -5.73
CA ILE A 406 -0.51 -3.64 -6.44
C ILE A 406 -0.84 -2.44 -7.32
N TRP A 407 -0.01 -1.41 -7.22
CA TRP A 407 -0.04 -0.21 -8.04
C TRP A 407 1.23 -0.09 -8.86
N GLU A 408 1.12 0.35 -10.11
CA GLU A 408 2.25 0.58 -11.01
C GLU A 408 2.15 1.98 -11.64
N LYS A 409 3.28 2.67 -11.76
CA LYS A 409 3.39 3.94 -12.48
C LYS A 409 3.59 3.66 -13.97
N LYS A 410 2.50 3.32 -14.65
CA LYS A 410 2.49 3.02 -16.08
C LYS A 410 1.31 3.69 -16.78
N THR A 411 1.48 4.00 -18.06
CA THR A 411 0.39 4.48 -18.92
C THR A 411 -0.48 3.30 -19.39
N GLY A 412 -1.69 3.58 -19.86
CA GLY A 412 -2.57 2.57 -20.44
C GLY A 412 -3.95 3.12 -20.75
N ALA A 413 -4.89 2.21 -21.02
CA ALA A 413 -6.28 2.53 -21.26
C ALA A 413 -6.91 3.31 -20.08
N ALA A 414 -7.97 4.06 -20.37
CA ALA A 414 -8.84 4.59 -19.32
C ALA A 414 -9.35 3.41 -18.47
N TRP A 415 -9.41 3.59 -17.16
CA TRP A 415 -9.72 2.51 -16.24
C TRP A 415 -10.58 3.00 -15.09
N GLU A 416 -11.29 2.06 -14.49
CA GLU A 416 -12.14 2.30 -13.32
C GLU A 416 -12.02 1.12 -12.36
N THR A 417 -12.19 1.35 -11.05
CA THR A 417 -12.16 0.28 -10.06
C THR A 417 -13.13 0.54 -8.93
N HIS A 418 -13.66 -0.53 -8.38
CA HIS A 418 -14.58 -0.55 -7.25
C HIS A 418 -14.21 -1.71 -6.34
N HIS A 419 -14.41 -1.54 -5.04
CA HIS A 419 -14.10 -2.54 -4.03
C HIS A 419 -15.21 -2.60 -2.97
N GLY A 420 -15.28 -3.68 -2.20
CA GLY A 420 -16.29 -3.84 -1.15
C GLY A 420 -17.74 -3.84 -1.66
N MET A 421 -17.96 -4.18 -2.93
CA MET A 421 -19.29 -4.16 -3.53
C MET A 421 -20.08 -5.39 -3.11
N SER A 422 -21.36 -5.23 -2.77
CA SER A 422 -22.31 -6.34 -2.72
C SER A 422 -22.51 -6.93 -4.11
N ALA A 423 -23.03 -8.17 -4.20
CA ALA A 423 -23.38 -8.78 -5.49
C ALA A 423 -24.34 -7.90 -6.33
N LYS A 424 -25.25 -7.18 -5.67
CA LYS A 424 -26.20 -6.27 -6.31
C LYS A 424 -25.48 -5.05 -6.92
N VAL A 425 -24.64 -4.37 -6.14
CA VAL A 425 -23.89 -3.20 -6.61
C VAL A 425 -22.91 -3.60 -7.71
N TYR A 426 -22.20 -4.71 -7.51
CA TYR A 426 -21.29 -5.23 -8.53
C TYR A 426 -22.01 -5.46 -9.86
N LYS A 427 -23.21 -6.05 -9.86
CA LYS A 427 -24.01 -6.23 -11.07
C LYS A 427 -24.39 -4.89 -11.72
N GLN A 428 -24.81 -3.91 -10.92
CA GLN A 428 -25.16 -2.58 -11.42
C GLN A 428 -23.97 -1.88 -12.08
N GLU A 429 -22.79 -1.92 -11.45
CA GLU A 429 -21.57 -1.33 -11.98
C GLU A 429 -21.05 -2.07 -13.21
N TYR A 430 -21.12 -3.41 -13.22
CA TYR A 430 -20.81 -4.22 -14.39
C TYR A 430 -21.69 -3.83 -15.58
N ASP A 431 -23.01 -3.76 -15.39
CA ASP A 431 -23.97 -3.41 -16.45
C ASP A 431 -23.76 -1.96 -16.95
N ARG A 432 -23.38 -1.03 -16.04
CA ARG A 432 -23.10 0.37 -16.39
C ARG A 432 -21.81 0.50 -17.19
N LEU A 433 -20.72 -0.07 -16.69
CA LEU A 433 -19.39 0.02 -17.30
C LEU A 433 -19.33 -0.70 -18.66
N SER A 434 -19.99 -1.86 -18.76
CA SER A 434 -20.10 -2.59 -20.03
C SER A 434 -20.77 -1.75 -21.12
N ARG A 435 -21.85 -1.01 -20.78
CA ARG A 435 -22.53 -0.07 -21.70
C ARG A 435 -21.66 1.12 -22.09
N GLN A 436 -20.63 1.44 -21.31
CA GLN A 436 -19.67 2.52 -21.57
C GLN A 436 -18.40 2.03 -22.29
N GLY A 437 -18.35 0.76 -22.71
CA GLY A 437 -17.20 0.18 -23.42
C GLY A 437 -16.04 -0.23 -22.52
N TYR A 438 -16.28 -0.29 -21.20
CA TYR A 438 -15.32 -0.85 -20.24
C TYR A 438 -15.52 -2.35 -20.12
N ARG A 439 -14.42 -3.09 -19.96
CA ARG A 439 -14.43 -4.51 -19.64
C ARG A 439 -13.65 -4.80 -18.38
N PRO A 440 -14.10 -5.73 -17.52
CA PRO A 440 -13.33 -6.13 -16.37
C PRO A 440 -12.05 -6.85 -16.81
N VAL A 441 -10.92 -6.45 -16.23
CA VAL A 441 -9.60 -7.09 -16.41
C VAL A 441 -9.14 -7.81 -15.14
N ARG A 442 -9.71 -7.46 -13.98
CA ARG A 442 -9.55 -8.16 -12.70
C ARG A 442 -10.88 -8.22 -11.97
N ILE A 443 -11.17 -9.38 -11.37
CA ILE A 443 -12.30 -9.59 -10.45
C ILE A 443 -11.77 -10.39 -9.27
N SER A 444 -11.96 -9.87 -8.07
CA SER A 444 -11.79 -10.59 -6.81
C SER A 444 -13.17 -10.74 -6.17
N ALA A 445 -13.52 -11.95 -5.79
CA ALA A 445 -14.74 -12.24 -5.05
C ALA A 445 -14.39 -13.03 -3.78
N TRP A 446 -14.99 -12.67 -2.66
CA TRP A 446 -14.80 -13.35 -1.39
C TRP A 446 -16.09 -13.32 -0.56
N SER A 447 -16.13 -14.12 0.49
CA SER A 447 -17.28 -14.18 1.39
C SER A 447 -16.92 -13.63 2.76
N ALA A 448 -17.77 -12.72 3.24
CA ALA A 448 -17.71 -12.12 4.58
C ALA A 448 -19.02 -12.44 5.30
N GLY A 449 -18.98 -13.41 6.20
CA GLY A 449 -20.19 -14.03 6.75
C GLY A 449 -21.05 -14.63 5.63
N ASN A 450 -22.33 -14.23 5.56
CA ASN A 450 -23.28 -14.72 4.56
C ASN A 450 -23.33 -13.85 3.28
N ALA A 451 -22.54 -12.77 3.23
CA ALA A 451 -22.47 -11.89 2.07
C ALA A 451 -21.29 -12.25 1.16
N THR A 452 -21.50 -12.16 -0.15
CA THR A 452 -20.42 -12.19 -1.13
C THR A 452 -20.06 -10.75 -1.51
N HIS A 453 -18.78 -10.41 -1.38
CA HIS A 453 -18.22 -9.12 -1.71
C HIS A 453 -17.35 -9.22 -2.97
N TYR A 454 -17.28 -8.11 -3.71
CA TYR A 454 -16.55 -8.00 -4.96
C TYR A 454 -15.63 -6.78 -4.97
N ALA A 455 -14.47 -6.95 -5.60
CA ALA A 455 -13.61 -5.88 -6.07
C ALA A 455 -13.25 -6.16 -7.53
N ALA A 456 -13.15 -5.12 -8.34
CA ALA A 456 -12.81 -5.29 -9.74
C ALA A 456 -12.10 -4.07 -10.33
N ILE A 457 -11.32 -4.33 -11.38
CA ILE A 457 -10.65 -3.32 -12.20
C ILE A 457 -11.20 -3.48 -13.61
N TRP A 458 -11.65 -2.39 -14.20
CA TRP A 458 -12.16 -2.31 -15.55
C TRP A 458 -11.26 -1.41 -16.41
N GLU A 459 -11.09 -1.77 -17.66
CA GLU A 459 -10.37 -0.97 -18.65
C GLU A 459 -11.27 -0.70 -19.86
N LYS A 460 -11.22 0.52 -20.39
CA LYS A 460 -11.86 0.91 -21.64
C LYS A 460 -11.08 0.27 -22.79
N GLY A 461 -11.74 -0.52 -23.62
CA GLY A 461 -11.04 -1.22 -24.69
C GLY A 461 -11.94 -1.49 -25.88
N GLU A 462 -11.38 -1.30 -27.07
CA GLU A 462 -12.04 -1.60 -28.34
C GLU A 462 -11.66 -3.00 -28.84
N GLY A 463 -12.58 -3.65 -29.54
CA GLY A 463 -12.23 -4.69 -30.53
C GLY A 463 -11.97 -6.12 -30.05
N SER A 464 -12.21 -6.49 -28.79
CA SER A 464 -12.20 -7.91 -28.37
C SER A 464 -13.58 -8.34 -27.88
N THR A 465 -14.11 -9.44 -28.42
CA THR A 465 -15.29 -10.09 -27.83
C THR A 465 -14.89 -10.71 -26.50
N TRP A 466 -15.57 -10.35 -25.42
CA TRP A 466 -15.31 -10.84 -24.08
C TRP A 466 -16.63 -11.17 -23.37
N THR A 467 -16.55 -12.01 -22.34
CA THR A 467 -17.69 -12.29 -21.45
C THR A 467 -17.21 -12.63 -20.05
N VAL A 468 -18.08 -12.45 -19.06
CA VAL A 468 -17.83 -12.89 -17.69
C VAL A 468 -18.92 -13.86 -17.28
N GLN A 469 -18.52 -14.93 -16.58
CA GLN A 469 -19.46 -15.81 -15.88
C GLN A 469 -19.29 -15.58 -14.39
N HIS A 470 -20.40 -15.48 -13.66
CA HIS A 470 -20.40 -15.25 -12.22
C HIS A 470 -21.07 -16.41 -11.49
N GLY A 471 -20.60 -16.69 -10.28
CA GLY A 471 -21.29 -17.61 -9.37
C GLY A 471 -21.38 -19.05 -9.87
N VAL A 472 -20.54 -19.45 -10.84
CA VAL A 472 -20.55 -20.78 -11.46
C VAL A 472 -20.25 -21.81 -10.37
N PRO A 473 -21.19 -22.73 -10.03
CA PRO A 473 -20.94 -23.74 -9.01
C PRO A 473 -19.77 -24.65 -9.39
N SER A 474 -18.98 -25.07 -8.41
CA SER A 474 -17.80 -25.91 -8.64
C SER A 474 -18.10 -27.20 -9.41
N GLY A 475 -19.22 -27.85 -9.14
CA GLY A 475 -19.67 -29.06 -9.85
C GLY A 475 -20.04 -28.81 -11.31
N GLN A 476 -20.33 -27.56 -11.69
CA GLN A 476 -20.66 -27.16 -13.06
C GLN A 476 -19.49 -26.50 -13.78
N TYR A 477 -18.47 -26.05 -13.04
CA TYR A 477 -17.38 -25.24 -13.56
C TYR A 477 -16.65 -25.92 -14.72
N GLN A 478 -16.37 -27.23 -14.62
CA GLN A 478 -15.67 -27.94 -15.69
C GLN A 478 -16.47 -28.00 -17.00
N ALA A 479 -17.80 -28.16 -16.91
CA ALA A 479 -18.67 -28.17 -18.08
C ALA A 479 -18.77 -26.76 -18.71
N ALA A 480 -18.95 -25.73 -17.89
CA ALA A 480 -18.95 -24.33 -18.34
C ALA A 480 -17.62 -23.94 -19.02
N PHE A 481 -16.50 -24.35 -18.42
CA PHE A 481 -15.16 -24.16 -18.99
C PHE A 481 -15.02 -24.80 -20.38
N ASN A 482 -15.45 -26.06 -20.52
CA ASN A 482 -15.39 -26.78 -21.80
C ASN A 482 -16.27 -26.13 -22.86
N ALA A 483 -17.47 -25.66 -22.50
CA ALA A 483 -18.36 -24.94 -23.40
C ALA A 483 -17.74 -23.64 -23.92
N MET A 484 -17.17 -22.82 -23.03
CA MET A 484 -16.49 -21.58 -23.40
C MET A 484 -15.29 -21.82 -24.32
N LYS A 485 -14.46 -22.82 -23.99
CA LYS A 485 -13.31 -23.21 -24.82
C LYS A 485 -13.74 -23.68 -26.21
N SER A 486 -14.84 -24.42 -26.31
CA SER A 486 -15.40 -24.90 -27.58
C SER A 486 -16.00 -23.77 -28.42
N ALA A 487 -16.51 -22.73 -27.77
CA ALA A 487 -16.97 -21.50 -28.41
C ALA A 487 -15.82 -20.55 -28.83
N GLY A 488 -14.55 -20.95 -28.66
CA GLY A 488 -13.38 -20.18 -29.07
C GLY A 488 -12.89 -19.15 -28.05
N TYR A 489 -13.45 -19.13 -26.84
CA TYR A 489 -12.99 -18.26 -25.77
C TYR A 489 -11.78 -18.84 -25.02
N ARG A 490 -10.99 -17.95 -24.43
CA ARG A 490 -9.87 -18.27 -23.56
C ARG A 490 -10.11 -17.65 -22.21
N LEU A 491 -9.82 -18.41 -21.16
CA LEU A 491 -9.92 -17.94 -19.79
C LEU A 491 -8.73 -17.00 -19.52
N VAL A 492 -9.01 -15.78 -19.06
CA VAL A 492 -7.99 -14.77 -18.76
C VAL A 492 -8.00 -14.30 -17.30
N GLY A 493 -9.04 -14.65 -16.54
CA GLY A 493 -9.07 -14.44 -15.10
C GLY A 493 -10.03 -15.43 -14.44
N VAL A 494 -9.67 -15.91 -13.25
CA VAL A 494 -10.49 -16.81 -12.44
C VAL A 494 -10.39 -16.46 -10.97
N THR A 495 -11.52 -16.34 -10.28
CA THR A 495 -11.59 -16.22 -8.82
C THR A 495 -12.53 -17.29 -8.28
N GLY A 496 -12.01 -18.15 -7.40
CA GLY A 496 -12.81 -19.06 -6.60
C GLY A 496 -13.19 -18.41 -5.27
N TYR A 497 -14.38 -18.69 -4.77
CA TYR A 497 -14.83 -18.27 -3.44
C TYR A 497 -15.90 -19.24 -2.93
N GLN A 498 -16.00 -19.40 -1.60
CA GLN A 498 -17.05 -20.22 -0.99
C GLN A 498 -18.11 -19.29 -0.40
N PRO A 499 -19.34 -19.24 -0.95
CA PRO A 499 -20.44 -18.49 -0.37
C PRO A 499 -20.70 -18.90 1.08
N GLY A 500 -21.11 -17.94 1.92
CA GLY A 500 -21.57 -18.23 3.27
C GLY A 500 -22.79 -19.16 3.28
N ILE A 501 -23.01 -19.83 4.40
CA ILE A 501 -24.17 -20.70 4.64
C ILE A 501 -25.28 -19.80 5.21
N GLU A 502 -26.37 -19.62 4.47
CA GLU A 502 -27.56 -18.91 4.97
C GLU A 502 -28.13 -19.50 6.25
#